data_AF-A0A239PF01-F1
#
_entry.id   AF-A0A239PF01-F1
#
_cell.length_a   1.000
_cell.length_b   1.000
_cell.length_c   1.000
_cell.angle_alpha   90.00
_cell.angle_beta   90.00
_cell.angle_gamma   90.00
#
_symmetry.space_group_name_H-M   'P 1'
#
loop_
_entity.id
_entity.type
_entity.pdbx_description
1 polymer ?
#
loop_
_entity_poly.entity_id
_entity_poly.type
_entity_poly.pdbx_seq_one_letter_code
_entity_poly.pdbx_strand_id
1 'polypeptide(L)'
;MPGGRPVTLTAAARAALDGATVDGNAVLLTQRIAAPAWAATKQVLETAGGTYIPRKSGWLFPGPAAPVVRRILADGQAIANRHSEGYVPTPAALARRVCGPEFADLASLPAGARILEPSAGDGSLVREIRRAGRELDVLALEPDAARYETLLDTGASCRRTTLEEYAEQRPIRFDAVVMNPPFNITGADSIWIEHVTLAYGLLAPGARLVAIVPAGFTDRRGPRFRAVRALAADHGGFRPLTSTDFPGIGIGVGVLWLDKPPADDNRPTWLLRRYTGDEVPARVQQPQTSLGAGRAMPVQVRYDAWHGSDRLVRFAGRCMLCPRLVWGYADGDNDARGVFGLHTYCWPLLPDSHGMEGDPAVLCVECGNDGDLVDKALPVARRAWTPPAAEADTDDSVVDALPAATTHEAVPAAPRAVQLDLLDLIVDQLGPGSTNPRRRELPSDP
;
A
#
# COMPACT_ATOMS: atom_id res chain seq x y z
N MET A 1 10.37 -10.53 -22.44
CA MET A 1 9.76 -11.49 -23.39
C MET A 1 8.27 -11.15 -23.47
N PRO A 2 7.73 -10.85 -24.65
CA PRO A 2 6.29 -10.60 -24.84
C PRO A 2 5.50 -11.91 -24.59
N GLY A 3 4.23 -11.79 -24.22
CA GLY A 3 3.32 -12.89 -23.85
C GLY A 3 3.63 -14.22 -24.55
N GLY A 4 3.78 -15.28 -23.75
CA GLY A 4 4.22 -16.59 -24.23
C GLY A 4 3.45 -17.03 -25.47
N ARG A 5 4.20 -17.44 -26.52
CA ARG A 5 3.63 -17.92 -27.78
C ARG A 5 2.49 -18.91 -27.50
N PRO A 6 1.35 -18.77 -28.19
CA PRO A 6 0.26 -19.74 -28.09
C PRO A 6 0.79 -21.15 -28.31
N VAL A 7 0.36 -22.09 -27.46
CA VAL A 7 0.69 -23.50 -27.57
C VAL A 7 -0.42 -24.18 -28.34
N THR A 8 -0.13 -24.63 -29.56
CA THR A 8 -1.09 -25.36 -30.39
C THR A 8 -1.52 -26.64 -29.69
N LEU A 9 -2.83 -26.89 -29.66
CA LEU A 9 -3.40 -28.11 -29.11
C LEU A 9 -3.17 -29.26 -30.11
N THR A 10 -2.26 -30.17 -29.76
CA THR A 10 -2.03 -31.37 -30.56
C THR A 10 -3.25 -32.31 -30.49
N ALA A 11 -3.44 -33.17 -31.50
CA ALA A 11 -4.54 -34.14 -31.51
C ALA A 11 -4.54 -35.06 -30.27
N ALA A 12 -3.35 -35.44 -29.79
CA ALA A 12 -3.19 -36.26 -28.60
C ALA A 12 -3.57 -35.50 -27.30
N ALA A 13 -3.25 -34.22 -27.20
CA ALA A 13 -3.64 -33.39 -26.07
C ALA A 13 -5.15 -33.08 -26.09
N ARG A 14 -5.74 -32.89 -27.27
CA ARG A 14 -7.20 -32.76 -27.43
C ARG A 14 -7.94 -33.99 -26.89
N ALA A 15 -7.53 -35.19 -27.31
CA ALA A 15 -8.13 -36.44 -26.84
C ALA A 15 -8.02 -36.60 -25.30
N ALA A 16 -6.90 -36.17 -24.71
CA ALA A 16 -6.73 -36.17 -23.26
C ALA A 16 -7.68 -35.19 -22.54
N LEU A 17 -7.92 -34.00 -23.12
CA LEU A 17 -8.86 -33.02 -22.57
C LEU A 17 -10.32 -33.44 -22.74
N ASP A 18 -10.69 -34.04 -23.88
CA ASP A 18 -12.04 -34.56 -24.12
C ASP A 18 -12.41 -35.68 -23.13
N GLY A 19 -11.42 -36.48 -22.70
CA GLY A 19 -11.58 -37.51 -21.68
C GLY A 19 -11.33 -37.05 -20.24
N ALA A 20 -11.01 -35.76 -20.01
CA ALA A 20 -10.72 -35.24 -18.68
C ALA A 20 -11.99 -35.04 -17.86
N THR A 21 -11.89 -35.28 -16.55
CA THR A 21 -12.95 -34.91 -15.61
C THR A 21 -12.73 -33.47 -15.15
N VAL A 22 -13.73 -32.61 -15.34
CA VAL A 22 -13.70 -31.23 -14.86
C VAL A 22 -14.59 -31.12 -13.62
N ASP A 23 -13.98 -30.83 -12.48
CA ASP A 23 -14.66 -30.71 -11.18
C ASP A 23 -14.35 -29.36 -10.55
N GLY A 24 -15.32 -28.44 -10.57
CA GLY A 24 -15.17 -27.06 -10.13
C GLY A 24 -14.00 -26.35 -10.83
N ASN A 25 -12.93 -26.14 -10.08
CA ASN A 25 -11.71 -25.46 -10.53
C ASN A 25 -10.62 -26.43 -11.00
N ALA A 26 -10.86 -27.75 -10.95
CA ALA A 26 -9.86 -28.75 -11.28
C ALA A 26 -10.16 -29.45 -12.61
N VAL A 27 -9.08 -29.77 -13.35
CA VAL A 27 -9.09 -30.68 -14.50
C VAL A 27 -8.29 -31.92 -14.12
N LEU A 28 -8.90 -33.09 -14.13
CA LEU A 28 -8.30 -34.36 -13.72
C LEU A 28 -8.20 -35.30 -14.92
N LEU A 29 -7.00 -35.84 -15.16
CA LEU A 29 -6.81 -36.91 -16.13
C LEU A 29 -7.00 -38.25 -15.43
N THR A 30 -8.18 -38.83 -15.60
CA THR A 30 -8.58 -40.09 -14.94
C THR A 30 -8.15 -41.34 -15.72
N GLN A 31 -7.74 -41.16 -16.99
CA GLN A 31 -7.23 -42.24 -17.84
C GLN A 31 -5.72 -42.15 -18.01
N ARG A 32 -5.09 -43.31 -18.20
CA ARG A 32 -3.65 -43.39 -18.46
C ARG A 32 -3.36 -42.97 -19.90
N ILE A 33 -2.57 -41.92 -20.06
CA ILE A 33 -2.16 -41.40 -21.37
C ILE A 33 -0.67 -41.63 -21.64
N ALA A 34 -0.29 -41.71 -22.91
CA ALA A 34 1.10 -41.90 -23.33
C ALA A 34 1.97 -40.70 -22.96
N ALA A 35 3.26 -40.92 -22.69
CA ALA A 35 4.18 -39.86 -22.23
C ALA A 35 4.23 -38.60 -23.13
N PRO A 36 4.21 -38.70 -24.47
CA PRO A 36 4.16 -37.52 -25.33
C PRO A 36 2.84 -36.73 -25.20
N ALA A 37 1.71 -37.44 -25.07
CA ALA A 37 0.40 -36.82 -24.85
C ALA A 37 0.33 -36.14 -23.49
N TRP A 38 0.94 -36.74 -22.46
CA TRP A 38 1.06 -36.15 -21.14
C TRP A 38 1.86 -34.84 -21.16
N ALA A 39 3.03 -34.83 -21.78
CA ALA A 39 3.87 -33.64 -21.88
C ALA A 39 3.14 -32.51 -22.62
N ALA A 40 2.48 -32.80 -23.74
CA ALA A 40 1.70 -31.83 -24.49
C ALA A 40 0.49 -31.29 -23.70
N THR A 41 -0.25 -32.17 -23.02
CA THR A 41 -1.42 -31.78 -22.20
C THR A 41 -1.00 -30.92 -21.01
N LYS A 42 0.10 -31.29 -20.34
CA LYS A 42 0.69 -30.51 -19.27
C LYS A 42 1.05 -29.10 -19.75
N GLN A 43 1.77 -29.01 -20.86
CA GLN A 43 2.17 -27.73 -21.43
C GLN A 43 0.95 -26.85 -21.76
N VAL A 44 -0.11 -27.41 -22.36
CA VAL A 44 -1.37 -26.70 -22.68
C VAL A 44 -2.08 -26.21 -21.41
N LEU A 45 -2.24 -27.05 -20.40
CA LEU A 45 -2.95 -26.70 -19.16
C LEU A 45 -2.17 -25.70 -18.31
N GLU A 46 -0.84 -25.82 -18.23
CA GLU A 46 0.02 -24.85 -17.54
C GLU A 46 0.07 -23.52 -18.29
N THR A 47 0.12 -23.54 -19.63
CA THR A 47 -0.01 -22.33 -20.46
C THR A 47 -1.35 -21.66 -20.23
N ALA A 48 -2.41 -22.43 -20.06
CA ALA A 48 -3.73 -21.92 -19.69
C ALA A 48 -3.87 -21.55 -18.21
N GLY A 49 -2.79 -21.56 -17.42
CA GLY A 49 -2.72 -21.10 -16.02
C GLY A 49 -3.19 -22.11 -14.98
N GLY A 50 -3.24 -23.39 -15.33
CA GLY A 50 -3.46 -24.48 -14.38
C GLY A 50 -2.18 -24.83 -13.62
N THR A 51 -2.28 -25.02 -12.30
CA THR A 51 -1.17 -25.50 -11.46
C THR A 51 -1.27 -27.02 -11.30
N TYR A 52 -0.21 -27.75 -11.63
CA TYR A 52 -0.21 -29.21 -11.55
C TYR A 52 -0.35 -29.74 -10.10
N ILE A 53 -1.18 -30.76 -9.93
CA ILE A 53 -1.48 -31.46 -8.67
C ILE A 53 -0.97 -32.91 -8.78
N PRO A 54 0.24 -33.21 -8.26
CA PRO A 54 0.86 -34.53 -8.46
C PRO A 54 0.05 -35.72 -7.96
N ARG A 55 -0.69 -35.56 -6.86
CA ARG A 55 -1.47 -36.66 -6.26
C ARG A 55 -2.77 -36.98 -7.00
N LYS A 56 -3.27 -36.06 -7.81
CA LYS A 56 -4.56 -36.22 -8.52
C LYS A 56 -4.40 -36.35 -10.03
N SER A 57 -3.16 -36.33 -10.54
CA SER A 57 -2.87 -36.29 -11.98
C SER A 57 -3.71 -35.22 -12.69
N GLY A 58 -3.74 -34.01 -12.12
CA GLY A 58 -4.65 -32.96 -12.54
C GLY A 58 -4.09 -31.56 -12.36
N TRP A 59 -4.85 -30.55 -12.75
CA TRP A 59 -4.49 -29.14 -12.69
C TRP A 59 -5.57 -28.34 -11.98
N LEU A 60 -5.16 -27.48 -11.05
CA LEU A 60 -6.04 -26.52 -10.37
C LEU A 60 -5.97 -25.17 -11.07
N PHE A 61 -7.13 -24.60 -11.40
CA PHE A 61 -7.27 -23.27 -11.96
C PHE A 61 -7.72 -22.27 -10.87
N PRO A 62 -7.39 -20.97 -11.01
CA PRO A 62 -7.86 -19.93 -10.09
C PRO A 62 -9.39 -19.78 -10.05
N GLY A 63 -10.05 -20.07 -11.19
CA GLY A 63 -11.51 -20.06 -11.34
C GLY A 63 -12.05 -21.36 -11.95
N PRO A 64 -13.34 -21.37 -12.34
CA PRO A 64 -13.97 -22.55 -12.92
C PRO A 64 -13.18 -23.07 -14.12
N ALA A 65 -12.86 -24.36 -14.11
CA ALA A 65 -12.02 -24.97 -15.14
C ALA A 65 -12.79 -25.23 -16.45
N ALA A 66 -14.11 -25.44 -16.38
CA ALA A 66 -14.92 -25.81 -17.54
C ALA A 66 -14.91 -24.74 -18.67
N PRO A 67 -15.03 -23.44 -18.41
CA PRO A 67 -14.89 -22.41 -19.43
C PRO A 67 -13.49 -22.37 -20.06
N VAL A 68 -12.44 -22.63 -19.27
CA VAL A 68 -11.04 -22.64 -19.76
C VAL A 68 -10.82 -23.80 -20.73
N VAL A 69 -11.21 -25.01 -20.33
CA VAL A 69 -11.08 -26.22 -21.18
C VAL A 69 -11.90 -26.06 -22.46
N ARG A 70 -13.14 -25.57 -22.36
CA ARG A 70 -14.01 -25.35 -23.52
C ARG A 70 -13.37 -24.40 -24.53
N ARG A 71 -12.73 -23.32 -24.07
CA ARG A 71 -12.05 -22.37 -24.94
C ARG A 71 -10.85 -22.99 -25.65
N ILE A 72 -10.00 -23.73 -24.93
CA ILE A 72 -8.86 -24.44 -25.53
C ILE A 72 -9.31 -25.42 -26.62
N LEU A 73 -10.39 -26.16 -26.36
CA LEU A 73 -10.98 -27.10 -27.31
C LEU A 73 -11.66 -26.39 -28.50
N ALA A 74 -12.25 -25.21 -28.32
CA ALA A 74 -12.82 -24.45 -29.43
C ALA A 74 -11.72 -23.85 -30.32
N ASP A 75 -10.73 -23.22 -29.71
CA ASP A 75 -9.71 -22.42 -30.40
C ASP A 75 -8.56 -23.28 -30.96
N GLY A 76 -8.43 -24.53 -30.50
CA GLY A 76 -7.36 -25.43 -30.92
C GLY A 76 -5.97 -25.01 -30.43
N GLN A 77 -5.90 -24.13 -29.44
CA GLN A 77 -4.66 -23.64 -28.86
C GLN A 77 -4.89 -23.18 -27.40
N ALA A 78 -3.87 -23.33 -26.57
CA ALA A 78 -3.79 -22.64 -25.28
C ALA A 78 -3.02 -21.33 -25.49
N ILE A 79 -3.69 -20.22 -25.22
CA ILE A 79 -3.04 -18.92 -25.13
C ILE A 79 -2.49 -18.80 -23.71
N ALA A 80 -1.26 -18.29 -23.57
CA ALA A 80 -0.69 -17.96 -22.27
C ALA A 80 -1.72 -17.18 -21.45
N ASN A 81 -2.05 -17.73 -20.29
CA ASN A 81 -3.05 -17.12 -19.44
C ASN A 81 -2.60 -15.69 -19.13
N ARG A 82 -3.55 -14.75 -19.04
CA ARG A 82 -3.31 -13.36 -18.63
C ARG A 82 -2.58 -13.25 -17.27
N HIS A 83 -2.42 -14.38 -16.57
CA HIS A 83 -1.59 -14.60 -15.38
C HIS A 83 -0.08 -14.72 -15.61
N SER A 84 0.47 -14.91 -16.82
CA SER A 84 1.95 -14.89 -17.00
C SER A 84 2.56 -13.51 -16.72
N GLU A 85 1.74 -12.47 -16.88
CA GLU A 85 2.03 -11.06 -16.59
C GLU A 85 1.47 -10.61 -15.23
N GLY A 86 0.87 -11.52 -14.44
CA GLY A 86 0.33 -11.20 -13.11
C GLY A 86 -0.93 -10.33 -13.11
N TYR A 87 -1.55 -10.05 -14.26
CA TYR A 87 -2.71 -9.17 -14.37
C TYR A 87 -4.00 -9.84 -13.87
N VAL A 88 -4.72 -9.17 -12.96
CA VAL A 88 -6.05 -9.54 -12.51
C VAL A 88 -6.92 -8.28 -12.48
N PRO A 89 -8.05 -8.21 -13.20
CA PRO A 89 -8.93 -7.04 -13.15
C PRO A 89 -9.54 -6.89 -11.75
N THR A 90 -9.56 -5.66 -11.24
CA THR A 90 -10.21 -5.36 -9.96
C THR A 90 -11.73 -5.33 -10.13
N PRO A 91 -12.51 -6.09 -9.35
CA PRO A 91 -13.97 -6.02 -9.40
C PRO A 91 -14.48 -4.61 -9.15
N ALA A 92 -15.48 -4.15 -9.91
CA ALA A 92 -15.96 -2.76 -9.86
C ALA A 92 -16.42 -2.31 -8.46
N ALA A 93 -17.03 -3.21 -7.68
CA ALA A 93 -17.44 -2.93 -6.31
C ALA A 93 -16.23 -2.66 -5.40
N LEU A 94 -15.16 -3.45 -5.55
CA LEU A 94 -13.91 -3.26 -4.82
C LEU A 94 -13.19 -1.99 -5.29
N ALA A 95 -13.11 -1.75 -6.59
CA ALA A 95 -12.51 -0.54 -7.15
C ALA A 95 -13.16 0.74 -6.58
N ARG A 96 -14.49 0.77 -6.49
CA ARG A 96 -15.23 1.89 -5.89
C ARG A 96 -14.89 2.10 -4.42
N ARG A 97 -14.78 1.03 -3.65
CA ARG A 97 -14.41 1.10 -2.22
C ARG A 97 -13.00 1.62 -2.03
N VAL A 98 -12.06 1.10 -2.81
CA VAL A 98 -10.64 1.49 -2.78
C VAL A 98 -10.47 2.97 -3.15
N CYS A 99 -11.14 3.45 -4.21
CA CYS A 99 -11.09 4.86 -4.62
C CYS A 99 -11.92 5.79 -3.72
N GLY A 100 -12.93 5.25 -3.02
CA GLY A 100 -13.88 6.01 -2.23
C GLY A 100 -13.39 6.42 -0.83
N PRO A 101 -14.28 6.99 0.00
CA PRO A 101 -13.93 7.56 1.32
C PRO A 101 -13.44 6.53 2.34
N GLU A 102 -13.64 5.24 2.06
CA GLU A 102 -13.19 4.15 2.92
C GLU A 102 -11.65 4.02 2.95
N PHE A 103 -10.96 4.32 1.84
CA PHE A 103 -9.51 4.18 1.74
C PHE A 103 -8.84 5.42 1.13
N ALA A 104 -9.01 5.67 -0.16
CA ALA A 104 -8.27 6.73 -0.87
C ALA A 104 -8.91 8.12 -0.72
N ASP A 105 -10.23 8.19 -0.54
CA ASP A 105 -11.01 9.43 -0.42
C ASP A 105 -10.75 10.42 -1.58
N LEU A 106 -10.66 9.91 -2.81
CA LEU A 106 -10.22 10.70 -3.98
C LEU A 106 -11.14 11.89 -4.29
N ALA A 107 -12.43 11.75 -4.01
CA ALA A 107 -13.42 12.80 -4.25
C ALA A 107 -13.20 14.04 -3.36
N SER A 108 -12.41 13.92 -2.29
CA SER A 108 -12.09 15.05 -1.42
C SER A 108 -10.83 15.81 -1.80
N LEU A 109 -10.06 15.29 -2.75
CA LEU A 109 -8.85 15.95 -3.24
C LEU A 109 -9.21 17.18 -4.08
N PRO A 110 -8.36 18.23 -4.07
CA PRO A 110 -8.62 19.44 -4.83
C PRO A 110 -8.61 19.18 -6.34
N ALA A 111 -9.26 20.08 -7.10
CA ALA A 111 -9.18 20.09 -8.56
C ALA A 111 -7.70 20.14 -9.01
N GLY A 112 -7.37 19.35 -10.04
CA GLY A 112 -6.00 19.22 -10.53
C GLY A 112 -5.09 18.31 -9.68
N ALA A 113 -5.59 17.68 -8.61
CA ALA A 113 -4.81 16.69 -7.86
C ALA A 113 -4.37 15.55 -8.80
N ARG A 114 -3.09 15.19 -8.70
CA ARG A 114 -2.46 14.21 -9.60
C ARG A 114 -2.60 12.80 -9.03
N ILE A 115 -3.22 11.92 -9.79
CA ILE A 115 -3.49 10.54 -9.38
C ILE A 115 -2.73 9.59 -10.29
N LEU A 116 -1.99 8.65 -9.71
CA LEU A 116 -1.32 7.60 -10.45
C LEU A 116 -2.04 6.26 -10.23
N GLU A 117 -2.31 5.57 -11.34
CA GLU A 117 -2.56 4.13 -11.34
C GLU A 117 -1.45 3.45 -12.18
N PRO A 118 -0.39 2.94 -11.54
CA PRO A 118 0.80 2.45 -12.23
C PRO A 118 0.67 1.03 -12.81
N SER A 119 -0.47 0.36 -12.64
CA SER A 119 -0.73 -1.00 -13.14
C SER A 119 -2.16 -1.11 -13.66
N ALA A 120 -2.49 -0.26 -14.64
CA ALA A 120 -3.87 0.10 -14.94
C ALA A 120 -4.71 -1.02 -15.56
N GLY A 121 -4.08 -2.00 -16.21
CA GLY A 121 -4.81 -3.07 -16.87
C GLY A 121 -5.76 -2.53 -17.93
N ASP A 122 -6.98 -3.09 -17.94
CA ASP A 122 -8.10 -2.60 -18.74
C ASP A 122 -8.79 -1.34 -18.19
N GLY A 123 -8.21 -0.67 -17.18
CA GLY A 123 -8.71 0.59 -16.63
C GLY A 123 -9.80 0.47 -15.57
N SER A 124 -9.94 -0.69 -14.91
CA SER A 124 -10.97 -0.89 -13.87
C SER A 124 -10.91 0.15 -12.74
N LEU A 125 -9.72 0.41 -12.17
CA LEU A 125 -9.53 1.45 -11.15
C LEU A 125 -9.61 2.86 -11.76
N VAL A 126 -9.06 3.06 -12.95
CA VAL A 126 -9.07 4.36 -13.66
C VAL A 126 -10.48 4.88 -13.89
N ARG A 127 -11.44 4.02 -14.25
CA ARG A 127 -12.85 4.39 -14.38
C ARG A 127 -13.46 4.89 -13.07
N GLU A 128 -13.11 4.27 -11.93
CA GLU A 128 -13.59 4.72 -10.62
C GLU A 128 -12.91 6.01 -10.16
N ILE A 129 -11.62 6.20 -10.46
CA ILE A 129 -10.93 7.48 -10.22
C ILE A 129 -11.64 8.62 -10.98
N ARG A 130 -11.98 8.40 -12.26
CA ARG A 130 -12.71 9.40 -13.08
C ARG A 130 -14.13 9.66 -12.57
N ARG A 131 -14.78 8.65 -11.97
CA ARG A 131 -16.08 8.82 -11.29
C ARG A 131 -15.95 9.62 -10.00
N ALA A 132 -14.84 9.48 -9.27
CA ALA A 132 -14.60 10.21 -8.03
C ALA A 132 -14.40 11.72 -8.27
N GLY A 133 -13.77 12.12 -9.37
CA GLY A 133 -13.62 13.53 -9.72
C GLY A 133 -13.18 13.74 -11.17
N ARG A 134 -13.97 14.51 -11.94
CA ARG A 134 -13.65 14.84 -13.34
C ARG A 134 -12.41 15.72 -13.48
N GLU A 135 -12.15 16.54 -12.47
CA GLU A 135 -11.04 17.50 -12.44
C GLU A 135 -9.73 16.90 -11.91
N LEU A 136 -9.69 15.60 -11.58
CA LEU A 136 -8.47 14.91 -11.19
C LEU A 136 -7.58 14.68 -12.42
N ASP A 137 -6.28 14.93 -12.27
CA ASP A 137 -5.28 14.63 -13.30
C ASP A 137 -4.79 13.19 -13.14
N VAL A 138 -5.42 12.27 -13.87
CA VAL A 138 -5.14 10.84 -13.77
C VAL A 138 -4.13 10.43 -14.82
N LEU A 139 -3.00 9.89 -14.36
CA LEU A 139 -2.03 9.16 -15.17
C LEU A 139 -2.17 7.65 -14.92
N ALA A 140 -2.33 6.90 -16.00
CA ALA A 140 -2.42 5.45 -15.98
C ALA A 140 -1.27 4.82 -16.78
N LEU A 141 -0.58 3.86 -16.19
CA LEU A 141 0.51 3.12 -16.85
C LEU A 141 0.04 1.71 -17.18
N GLU A 142 0.26 1.28 -18.43
CA GLU A 142 -0.01 -0.10 -18.86
C GLU A 142 0.95 -0.51 -19.98
N PRO A 143 1.86 -1.47 -19.74
CA PRO A 143 2.84 -1.88 -20.75
C PRO A 143 2.26 -2.78 -21.86
N ASP A 144 1.20 -3.56 -21.61
CA ASP A 144 0.59 -4.41 -22.63
C ASP A 144 -0.18 -3.58 -23.65
N ALA A 145 0.12 -3.79 -24.93
CA ALA A 145 -0.48 -3.00 -26.00
C ALA A 145 -2.00 -3.15 -26.05
N ALA A 146 -2.55 -4.37 -25.90
CA ALA A 146 -3.98 -4.60 -26.04
C ALA A 146 -4.78 -3.96 -24.89
N ARG A 147 -4.29 -4.08 -23.65
CA ARG A 147 -4.89 -3.41 -22.49
C ARG A 147 -4.72 -1.90 -22.56
N TYR A 148 -3.57 -1.41 -23.01
CA TYR A 148 -3.33 0.02 -23.23
C TYR A 148 -4.35 0.62 -24.20
N GLU A 149 -4.65 -0.03 -25.33
CA GLU A 149 -5.68 0.47 -26.26
C GLU A 149 -7.06 0.57 -25.58
N THR A 150 -7.43 -0.42 -24.76
CA THR A 150 -8.70 -0.38 -23.99
C THR A 150 -8.71 0.73 -22.95
N LEU A 151 -7.54 1.03 -22.38
CA LEU A 151 -7.37 2.05 -21.35
C LEU A 151 -7.60 3.46 -21.91
N LEU A 152 -7.30 3.72 -23.19
CA LEU A 152 -7.52 5.01 -23.84
C LEU A 152 -8.99 5.46 -23.78
N ASP A 153 -9.93 4.51 -23.85
CA ASP A 153 -11.38 4.79 -23.78
C ASP A 153 -11.83 5.37 -22.42
N THR A 154 -10.97 5.30 -21.39
CA THR A 154 -11.27 5.88 -20.07
C THR A 154 -11.17 7.41 -20.03
N GLY A 155 -10.55 8.03 -21.05
CA GLY A 155 -10.30 9.47 -21.09
C GLY A 155 -9.23 9.95 -20.09
N ALA A 156 -8.43 9.03 -19.52
CA ALA A 156 -7.27 9.38 -18.71
C ALA A 156 -6.02 9.62 -19.56
N SER A 157 -5.03 10.33 -19.00
CA SER A 157 -3.69 10.36 -19.57
C SER A 157 -3.09 8.96 -19.41
N CYS A 158 -2.69 8.34 -20.52
CA CYS A 158 -2.17 6.97 -20.52
C CYS A 158 -0.74 6.93 -21.05
N ARG A 159 0.10 6.06 -20.50
CA ARG A 159 1.44 5.78 -21.03
C ARG A 159 1.68 4.28 -21.12
N ARG A 160 2.22 3.85 -22.26
CA ARG A 160 2.60 2.46 -22.51
C ARG A 160 4.03 2.20 -22.02
N THR A 161 4.18 1.99 -20.72
CA THR A 161 5.47 1.81 -20.03
C THR A 161 5.24 1.04 -18.73
N THR A 162 6.30 0.53 -18.10
CA THR A 162 6.22 -0.07 -16.77
C THR A 162 6.37 1.00 -15.67
N LEU A 163 6.06 0.63 -14.42
CA LEU A 163 6.26 1.54 -13.27
C LEU A 163 7.75 1.81 -13.04
N GLU A 164 8.60 0.80 -13.21
CA GLU A 164 10.05 0.88 -13.07
C GLU A 164 10.62 1.90 -14.06
N GLU A 165 10.33 1.72 -15.36
CA GLU A 165 10.77 2.64 -16.42
C GLU A 165 10.26 4.06 -16.19
N TYR A 166 9.02 4.21 -15.71
CA TYR A 166 8.45 5.51 -15.39
C TYR A 166 9.16 6.16 -14.19
N ALA A 167 9.46 5.39 -13.13
CA ALA A 167 10.10 5.88 -11.92
C ALA A 167 11.56 6.31 -12.16
N GLU A 168 12.29 5.60 -13.03
CA GLU A 168 13.67 5.93 -13.41
C GLU A 168 13.81 7.31 -14.07
N GLN A 169 12.76 7.76 -14.77
CA GLN A 169 12.74 9.07 -15.45
C GLN A 169 12.61 10.28 -14.49
N ARG A 170 12.72 10.05 -13.17
CA ARG A 170 12.50 11.04 -12.10
C ARG A 170 11.22 11.87 -12.28
N PRO A 171 10.05 11.21 -12.28
CA PRO A 171 8.80 11.85 -12.61
C PRO A 171 8.30 12.76 -11.48
N ILE A 172 7.27 13.55 -11.84
CA ILE A 172 6.47 14.34 -10.92
C ILE A 172 5.94 13.50 -9.74
N ARG A 173 5.67 14.17 -8.61
CA ARG A 173 5.04 13.56 -7.44
C ARG A 173 3.52 13.53 -7.57
N PHE A 174 2.88 12.53 -6.96
CA PHE A 174 1.42 12.33 -7.02
C PHE A 174 0.72 12.59 -5.68
N ASP A 175 -0.49 13.13 -5.76
CA ASP A 175 -1.35 13.43 -4.62
C ASP A 175 -2.10 12.20 -4.11
N ALA A 176 -2.23 11.18 -4.95
CA ALA A 176 -2.57 9.83 -4.53
C ALA A 176 -2.05 8.78 -5.52
N VAL A 177 -1.84 7.56 -5.03
CA VAL A 177 -1.66 6.37 -5.86
C VAL A 177 -2.76 5.36 -5.50
N VAL A 178 -3.43 4.80 -6.49
CA VAL A 178 -4.38 3.70 -6.29
C VAL A 178 -4.04 2.59 -7.26
N MET A 179 -3.80 1.38 -6.75
CA MET A 179 -3.22 0.31 -7.57
C MET A 179 -3.69 -1.11 -7.24
N ASN A 180 -3.75 -1.95 -8.27
CA ASN A 180 -3.76 -3.41 -8.15
C ASN A 180 -2.51 -4.01 -8.85
N PRO A 181 -1.34 -4.02 -8.18
CA PRO A 181 -0.11 -4.48 -8.79
C PRO A 181 -0.17 -5.95 -9.21
N PRO A 182 0.66 -6.36 -10.18
CA PRO A 182 0.88 -7.78 -10.44
C PRO A 182 1.45 -8.45 -9.18
N PHE A 183 0.86 -9.57 -8.76
CA PHE A 183 1.27 -10.24 -7.51
C PHE A 183 2.57 -11.04 -7.67
N ASN A 184 2.66 -11.75 -8.78
CA ASN A 184 3.85 -12.45 -9.23
C ASN A 184 3.91 -12.34 -10.75
N ILE A 185 5.11 -12.38 -11.28
CA ILE A 185 5.35 -12.59 -12.70
C ILE A 185 6.41 -13.68 -12.84
N THR A 186 6.53 -14.26 -14.04
CA THR A 186 7.56 -15.28 -14.28
C THR A 186 8.95 -14.69 -14.03
N GLY A 187 9.69 -15.25 -13.07
CA GLY A 187 11.03 -14.79 -12.69
C GLY A 187 11.09 -13.71 -11.60
N ALA A 188 9.95 -13.19 -11.13
CA ALA A 188 9.91 -12.26 -10.00
C ALA A 188 8.73 -12.58 -9.05
N ASP A 189 9.06 -13.34 -8.00
CA ASP A 189 8.13 -13.62 -6.91
C ASP A 189 7.93 -12.37 -6.05
N SER A 190 6.68 -12.04 -5.73
CA SER A 190 6.31 -10.91 -4.87
C SER A 190 6.70 -9.53 -5.43
N ILE A 191 6.68 -9.38 -6.77
CA ILE A 191 6.94 -8.12 -7.47
C ILE A 191 6.05 -6.96 -6.99
N TRP A 192 4.86 -7.25 -6.47
CA TRP A 192 3.99 -6.26 -5.83
C TRP A 192 4.69 -5.43 -4.74
N ILE A 193 5.69 -5.98 -4.01
CA ILE A 193 6.44 -5.24 -2.99
C ILE A 193 7.26 -4.12 -3.62
N GLU A 194 7.91 -4.43 -4.75
CA GLU A 194 8.70 -3.47 -5.50
C GLU A 194 7.80 -2.37 -6.06
N HIS A 195 6.66 -2.74 -6.63
CA HIS A 195 5.68 -1.76 -7.13
C HIS A 195 5.15 -0.84 -6.01
N VAL A 196 4.79 -1.39 -4.85
CA VAL A 196 4.36 -0.57 -3.70
C VAL A 196 5.47 0.37 -3.25
N THR A 197 6.72 -0.11 -3.23
CA THR A 197 7.88 0.68 -2.82
C THR A 197 8.15 1.84 -3.79
N LEU A 198 8.18 1.56 -5.10
CA LEU A 198 8.37 2.58 -6.12
C LEU A 198 7.23 3.60 -6.10
N ALA A 199 5.98 3.14 -6.06
CA ALA A 199 4.80 3.99 -5.99
C ALA A 199 4.79 4.89 -4.74
N TYR A 200 5.19 4.37 -3.59
CA TYR A 200 5.34 5.17 -2.36
C TYR A 200 6.43 6.25 -2.51
N GLY A 201 7.52 5.94 -3.22
CA GLY A 201 8.56 6.90 -3.61
C GLY A 201 8.01 8.06 -4.45
N LEU A 202 7.02 7.79 -5.31
CA LEU A 202 6.38 8.76 -6.20
C LEU A 202 5.31 9.63 -5.53
N LEU A 203 4.87 9.32 -4.32
CA LEU A 203 3.93 10.16 -3.59
C LEU A 203 4.53 11.52 -3.23
N ALA A 204 3.71 12.57 -3.31
CA ALA A 204 3.98 13.87 -2.70
C ALA A 204 3.93 13.74 -1.16
N PRO A 205 4.60 14.63 -0.41
CA PRO A 205 4.45 14.66 1.04
C PRO A 205 2.97 14.81 1.46
N GLY A 206 2.56 14.07 2.48
CA GLY A 206 1.16 14.03 2.94
C GLY A 206 0.18 13.22 2.08
N ALA A 207 0.60 12.71 0.92
CA ALA A 207 -0.25 11.94 0.01
C ALA A 207 -0.45 10.48 0.47
N ARG A 208 -1.42 9.79 -0.14
CA ARG A 208 -1.79 8.40 0.20
C ARG A 208 -1.61 7.46 -0.98
N LEU A 209 -1.06 6.28 -0.72
CA LEU A 209 -1.09 5.12 -1.59
C LEU A 209 -2.11 4.11 -1.05
N VAL A 210 -2.93 3.55 -1.95
CA VAL A 210 -3.81 2.42 -1.66
C VAL A 210 -3.54 1.31 -2.66
N ALA A 211 -3.19 0.12 -2.18
CA ALA A 211 -2.82 -1.02 -2.99
C ALA A 211 -3.59 -2.29 -2.60
N ILE A 212 -4.05 -3.05 -3.59
CA ILE A 212 -4.57 -4.40 -3.38
C ILE A 212 -3.38 -5.36 -3.45
N VAL A 213 -3.09 -6.09 -2.36
CA VAL A 213 -1.89 -6.92 -2.25
C VAL A 213 -2.19 -8.31 -1.66
N PRO A 214 -1.35 -9.33 -1.91
CA PRO A 214 -1.50 -10.64 -1.30
C PRO A 214 -1.40 -10.58 0.24
N ALA A 215 -2.38 -11.14 0.95
CA ALA A 215 -2.46 -11.10 2.41
C ALA A 215 -1.34 -11.85 3.11
N GLY A 216 -0.75 -12.87 2.46
CA GLY A 216 0.28 -13.71 3.08
C GLY A 216 1.57 -12.97 3.48
N PHE A 217 1.73 -11.69 3.12
CA PHE A 217 2.85 -10.87 3.57
C PHE A 217 2.86 -10.60 5.09
N THR A 218 1.71 -10.75 5.77
CA THR A 218 1.59 -10.55 7.22
C THR A 218 2.50 -11.50 8.01
N ASP A 219 2.65 -12.73 7.54
CA ASP A 219 3.34 -13.80 8.27
C ASP A 219 4.65 -14.25 7.59
N ARG A 220 4.86 -13.88 6.32
CA ARG A 220 6.05 -14.26 5.56
C ARG A 220 7.33 -13.68 6.16
N ARG A 221 8.36 -14.53 6.26
CA ARG A 221 9.71 -14.13 6.69
C ARG A 221 10.48 -13.51 5.52
N GLY A 222 11.46 -12.68 5.84
CA GLY A 222 12.36 -12.06 4.88
C GLY A 222 12.43 -10.54 5.03
N PRO A 223 13.55 -9.90 4.64
CA PRO A 223 13.76 -8.46 4.81
C PRO A 223 12.71 -7.62 4.10
N ARG A 224 12.38 -7.94 2.84
CA ARG A 224 11.38 -7.21 2.05
C ARG A 224 9.98 -7.22 2.69
N PHE A 225 9.53 -8.38 3.19
CA PHE A 225 8.25 -8.50 3.89
C PHE A 225 8.24 -7.77 5.24
N ARG A 226 9.36 -7.83 5.99
CA ARG A 226 9.51 -7.06 7.24
C ARG A 226 9.42 -5.56 6.98
N ALA A 227 10.08 -5.08 5.93
CA ALA A 227 10.12 -3.65 5.60
C ALA A 227 8.73 -3.10 5.22
N VAL A 228 7.96 -3.82 4.39
CA VAL A 228 6.56 -3.45 4.10
C VAL A 228 5.69 -3.47 5.35
N ARG A 229 5.86 -4.46 6.25
CA ARG A 229 5.11 -4.50 7.51
C ARG A 229 5.46 -3.35 8.44
N ALA A 230 6.74 -2.97 8.53
CA ALA A 230 7.17 -1.81 9.30
C ALA A 230 6.56 -0.52 8.72
N LEU A 231 6.64 -0.34 7.41
CA LEU A 231 6.04 0.80 6.72
C LEU A 231 4.53 0.89 6.96
N ALA A 232 3.81 -0.24 6.89
CA ALA A 232 2.39 -0.30 7.21
C ALA A 232 2.10 0.02 8.69
N ALA A 233 2.93 -0.45 9.62
CA ALA A 233 2.75 -0.20 11.04
C ALA A 233 2.96 1.27 11.41
N ASP A 234 3.92 1.95 10.79
CA ASP A 234 4.28 3.33 11.13
C ASP A 234 3.47 4.36 10.34
N HIS A 235 3.11 4.02 9.11
CA HIS A 235 2.56 4.97 8.14
C HIS A 235 1.25 4.51 7.49
N GLY A 236 0.54 3.53 8.03
CA GLY A 236 -0.75 3.15 7.45
C GLY A 236 -1.38 1.92 8.07
N GLY A 237 -1.66 0.91 7.25
CA GLY A 237 -2.18 -0.36 7.73
C GLY A 237 -2.66 -1.27 6.61
N PHE A 238 -3.18 -2.43 7.01
CA PHE A 238 -3.66 -3.44 6.09
C PHE A 238 -4.99 -4.02 6.56
N ARG A 239 -5.92 -4.19 5.62
CA ARG A 239 -7.21 -4.84 5.88
C ARG A 239 -7.40 -6.02 4.95
N PRO A 240 -7.53 -7.25 5.47
CA PRO A 240 -7.82 -8.41 4.65
C PRO A 240 -9.19 -8.27 3.98
N LEU A 241 -9.28 -8.75 2.75
CA LEU A 241 -10.53 -8.86 2.01
C LEU A 241 -11.06 -10.30 2.13
N THR A 242 -12.38 -10.42 2.05
CA THR A 242 -13.05 -11.72 2.01
C THR A 242 -13.15 -12.23 0.57
N SER A 243 -13.47 -13.51 0.40
CA SER A 243 -13.66 -14.11 -0.94
C SER A 243 -14.82 -13.49 -1.72
N THR A 244 -15.76 -12.83 -1.06
CA THR A 244 -16.86 -12.10 -1.70
C THR A 244 -16.42 -10.73 -2.23
N ASP A 245 -15.40 -10.11 -1.63
CA ASP A 245 -14.86 -8.82 -2.07
C ASP A 245 -14.02 -8.94 -3.34
N PHE A 246 -13.28 -10.04 -3.49
CA PHE A 246 -12.47 -10.34 -4.67
C PHE A 246 -12.68 -11.81 -5.13
N PRO A 247 -13.78 -12.10 -5.83
CA PRO A 247 -14.09 -13.46 -6.26
C PRO A 247 -13.07 -14.03 -7.25
N GLY A 248 -12.74 -15.32 -7.10
CA GLY A 248 -11.98 -16.08 -8.11
C GLY A 248 -10.46 -15.87 -8.14
N ILE A 249 -9.88 -15.17 -7.16
CA ILE A 249 -8.43 -14.90 -7.14
C ILE A 249 -7.58 -16.03 -6.53
N GLY A 250 -8.21 -17.00 -5.84
CA GLY A 250 -7.57 -18.23 -5.36
C GLY A 250 -6.51 -18.05 -4.26
N ILE A 251 -6.19 -16.82 -3.86
CA ILE A 251 -5.28 -16.47 -2.78
C ILE A 251 -5.92 -15.45 -1.83
N GLY A 252 -5.46 -15.40 -0.58
CA GLY A 252 -5.85 -14.32 0.34
C GLY A 252 -5.29 -12.99 -0.16
N VAL A 253 -6.14 -11.96 -0.25
CA VAL A 253 -5.77 -10.60 -0.64
C VAL A 253 -6.31 -9.60 0.37
N GLY A 254 -5.77 -8.39 0.36
CA GLY A 254 -6.29 -7.30 1.17
C GLY A 254 -5.91 -5.94 0.61
N VAL A 255 -6.40 -4.89 1.27
CA VAL A 255 -6.09 -3.51 0.94
C VAL A 255 -5.04 -2.99 1.92
N LEU A 256 -3.86 -2.66 1.40
CA LEU A 256 -2.80 -1.93 2.07
C LEU A 256 -3.00 -0.44 1.80
N TRP A 257 -3.02 0.40 2.85
CA TRP A 257 -2.93 1.85 2.68
C TRP A 257 -1.66 2.35 3.35
N LEU A 258 -0.99 3.30 2.71
CA LEU A 258 0.24 3.92 3.18
C LEU A 258 0.15 5.42 2.99
N ASP A 259 0.51 6.14 4.03
CA ASP A 259 0.41 7.57 4.14
C ASP A 259 1.79 8.19 4.22
N LYS A 260 2.16 8.91 3.18
CA LYS A 260 3.44 9.60 3.18
C LYS A 260 3.38 10.71 4.22
N PRO A 261 4.34 10.78 5.15
CA PRO A 261 4.34 11.86 6.11
C PRO A 261 4.63 13.21 5.40
N PRO A 262 4.41 14.34 6.09
CA PRO A 262 4.77 15.66 5.57
C PRO A 262 6.27 15.77 5.25
N ALA A 263 6.63 16.81 4.49
CA ALA A 263 8.03 17.07 4.20
C ALA A 263 8.79 17.27 5.52
N ASP A 264 10.00 16.71 5.59
CA ASP A 264 10.90 16.84 6.74
C ASP A 264 10.39 16.27 8.07
N ASP A 265 9.29 15.50 8.07
CA ASP A 265 8.78 14.77 9.23
C ASP A 265 8.75 13.27 8.91
N ASN A 266 9.57 12.50 9.60
CA ASN A 266 9.65 11.05 9.42
C ASN A 266 8.94 10.28 10.55
N ARG A 267 8.22 10.98 11.42
CA ARG A 267 7.50 10.35 12.52
C ARG A 267 6.33 9.51 12.01
N PRO A 268 5.96 8.43 12.72
CA PRO A 268 4.75 7.68 12.43
C PRO A 268 3.54 8.60 12.27
N THR A 269 2.73 8.35 11.23
CA THR A 269 1.62 9.27 10.86
C THR A 269 0.48 9.31 11.88
N TRP A 270 0.46 8.34 12.79
CA TRP A 270 -0.51 8.19 13.87
C TRP A 270 -0.05 8.80 15.20
N LEU A 271 1.16 9.36 15.29
CA LEU A 271 1.51 10.17 16.45
C LEU A 271 0.76 11.50 16.41
N LEU A 272 0.31 11.94 17.58
CA LEU A 272 -0.43 13.18 17.74
C LEU A 272 0.36 14.36 17.19
N ARG A 273 -0.25 15.10 16.26
CA ARG A 273 0.27 16.37 15.77
C ARG A 273 -0.26 17.49 16.66
N ARG A 274 0.67 18.15 17.34
CA ARG A 274 0.38 19.37 18.10
C ARG A 274 0.35 20.55 17.14
N TYR A 275 -0.58 21.46 17.38
CA TYR A 275 -0.60 22.75 16.71
C TYR A 275 0.63 23.54 17.14
N THR A 276 1.44 24.01 16.20
CA THR A 276 2.65 24.78 16.54
C THR A 276 2.34 26.26 16.71
N GLY A 277 1.21 26.72 16.16
CA GLY A 277 0.88 28.15 16.08
C GLY A 277 1.22 28.77 14.73
N ASP A 278 1.97 28.07 13.89
CA ASP A 278 2.41 28.55 12.58
C ASP A 278 1.34 28.34 11.49
N GLU A 279 0.46 27.36 11.67
CA GLU A 279 -0.58 27.06 10.70
C GLU A 279 -1.69 28.11 10.73
N VAL A 280 -1.99 28.72 9.59
CA VAL A 280 -3.05 29.73 9.48
C VAL A 280 -4.43 29.05 9.55
N PRO A 281 -5.27 29.35 10.55
CA PRO A 281 -6.58 28.72 10.68
C PRO A 281 -7.55 29.12 9.57
N ALA A 282 -8.23 28.16 8.95
CA ALA A 282 -9.24 28.41 7.92
C ALA A 282 -10.67 28.44 8.50
N ARG A 283 -11.43 29.50 8.27
CA ARG A 283 -12.83 29.55 8.73
C ARG A 283 -13.73 28.63 7.90
N VAL A 284 -14.50 27.78 8.58
CA VAL A 284 -15.43 26.83 7.95
C VAL A 284 -16.81 26.90 8.62
N GLN A 285 -17.86 26.60 7.85
CA GLN A 285 -19.21 26.47 8.39
C GLN A 285 -19.39 25.13 9.14
N GLN A 286 -18.83 24.06 8.60
CA GLN A 286 -18.80 22.73 9.19
C GLN A 286 -17.38 22.15 9.05
N PRO A 287 -16.90 21.35 10.02
CA PRO A 287 -15.59 20.76 9.98
C PRO A 287 -15.45 19.86 8.76
N GLN A 288 -14.36 20.06 8.04
CA GLN A 288 -13.99 19.23 6.92
C GLN A 288 -12.98 18.20 7.41
N THR A 289 -13.36 16.93 7.42
CA THR A 289 -12.56 15.83 8.01
C THR A 289 -11.89 14.93 6.97
N SER A 290 -12.00 15.31 5.69
CA SER A 290 -11.52 14.55 4.54
C SER A 290 -9.99 14.59 4.38
N LEU A 291 -9.45 13.73 3.53
CA LEU A 291 -8.01 13.71 3.23
C LEU A 291 -7.55 15.05 2.62
N GLY A 292 -8.32 15.61 1.68
CA GLY A 292 -8.01 16.93 1.09
C GLY A 292 -8.04 18.06 2.13
N ALA A 293 -9.01 18.04 3.04
CA ALA A 293 -9.11 19.03 4.10
C ALA A 293 -7.95 18.95 5.09
N GLY A 294 -7.53 17.73 5.47
CA GLY A 294 -6.36 17.51 6.34
C GLY A 294 -5.07 18.10 5.78
N ARG A 295 -4.95 18.16 4.44
CA ARG A 295 -3.78 18.73 3.76
C ARG A 295 -3.88 20.25 3.58
N ALA A 296 -5.06 20.75 3.20
CA ALA A 296 -5.24 22.16 2.85
C ALA A 296 -5.55 23.05 4.06
N MET A 297 -6.26 22.52 5.05
CA MET A 297 -6.74 23.23 6.24
C MET A 297 -6.62 22.34 7.49
N PRO A 298 -5.38 21.99 7.90
CA PRO A 298 -5.16 21.17 9.09
C PRO A 298 -5.64 21.86 10.38
N VAL A 299 -5.81 23.18 10.35
CA VAL A 299 -6.42 23.97 11.41
C VAL A 299 -7.60 24.75 10.84
N GLN A 300 -8.76 24.59 11.48
CA GLN A 300 -10.01 25.20 11.07
C GLN A 300 -10.60 26.02 12.22
N VAL A 301 -11.28 27.11 11.91
CA VAL A 301 -12.08 27.88 12.88
C VAL A 301 -13.54 27.66 12.56
N ARG A 302 -14.31 27.26 13.56
CA ARG A 302 -15.75 27.08 13.44
C ARG A 302 -16.45 27.81 14.57
N TYR A 303 -17.57 28.46 14.26
CA TYR A 303 -18.50 28.93 15.28
C TYR A 303 -19.26 27.76 15.91
N ASP A 304 -19.10 27.59 17.22
CA ASP A 304 -19.84 26.61 18.01
C ASP A 304 -21.04 27.29 18.68
N ALA A 305 -22.23 27.01 18.16
CA ALA A 305 -23.47 27.59 18.67
C ALA A 305 -23.78 27.15 20.11
N TRP A 306 -23.26 26.00 20.56
CA TRP A 306 -23.46 25.53 21.94
C TRP A 306 -22.69 26.41 22.94
N HIS A 307 -21.46 26.79 22.59
CA HIS A 307 -20.58 27.61 23.41
C HIS A 307 -20.70 29.11 23.13
N GLY A 308 -21.37 29.50 22.03
CA GLY A 308 -21.53 30.90 21.63
C GLY A 308 -20.21 31.57 21.20
N SER A 309 -19.23 30.77 20.77
CA SER A 309 -17.87 31.25 20.48
C SER A 309 -17.24 30.50 19.30
N ASP A 310 -16.18 31.10 18.76
CA ASP A 310 -15.33 30.43 17.78
C ASP A 310 -14.40 29.43 18.48
N ARG A 311 -14.34 28.21 17.93
CA ARG A 311 -13.45 27.15 18.40
C ARG A 311 -12.49 26.73 17.31
N LEU A 312 -11.28 26.38 17.74
CA LEU A 312 -10.24 25.84 16.88
C LEU A 312 -10.40 24.32 16.78
N VAL A 313 -10.54 23.85 15.55
CA VAL A 313 -10.54 22.45 15.16
C VAL A 313 -9.18 22.13 14.56
N ARG A 314 -8.58 21.01 14.95
CA ARG A 314 -7.27 20.57 14.48
C ARG A 314 -7.29 19.15 13.98
N PHE A 315 -6.51 18.90 12.93
CA PHE A 315 -6.12 17.57 12.54
C PHE A 315 -5.18 16.99 13.60
N ALA A 316 -5.60 15.93 14.28
CA ALA A 316 -4.82 15.31 15.35
C ALA A 316 -3.81 14.30 14.79
N GLY A 317 -4.11 13.68 13.65
CA GLY A 317 -3.28 12.64 13.04
C GLY A 317 -4.12 11.58 12.36
N ARG A 318 -3.48 10.46 12.02
CA ARG A 318 -4.16 9.31 11.39
C ARG A 318 -4.47 8.27 12.45
N CYS A 319 -5.62 7.60 12.35
CA CYS A 319 -5.90 6.47 13.23
C CYS A 319 -4.85 5.37 12.99
N MET A 320 -4.29 4.80 14.06
CA MET A 320 -3.31 3.71 13.97
C MET A 320 -3.83 2.44 13.28
N LEU A 321 -5.15 2.23 13.30
CA LEU A 321 -5.76 0.94 12.98
C LEU A 321 -6.63 0.94 11.73
N CYS A 322 -7.02 2.12 11.25
CA CYS A 322 -7.87 2.24 10.08
C CYS A 322 -7.50 3.47 9.23
N PRO A 323 -7.98 3.57 7.98
CA PRO A 323 -7.60 4.67 7.08
C PRO A 323 -8.08 6.07 7.50
N ARG A 324 -8.82 6.18 8.62
CA ARG A 324 -9.53 7.39 9.01
C ARG A 324 -8.58 8.49 9.53
N LEU A 325 -8.86 9.72 9.12
CA LEU A 325 -8.25 10.93 9.67
C LEU A 325 -8.97 11.33 10.96
N VAL A 326 -8.21 11.69 11.99
CA VAL A 326 -8.73 12.00 13.30
C VAL A 326 -8.58 13.49 13.60
N TRP A 327 -9.63 14.08 14.15
CA TRP A 327 -9.79 15.52 14.33
C TRP A 327 -10.34 15.80 15.72
N GLY A 328 -9.97 16.94 16.29
CA GLY A 328 -10.52 17.37 17.57
C GLY A 328 -10.43 18.86 17.77
N TYR A 329 -11.12 19.36 18.78
CA TYR A 329 -10.96 20.73 19.23
C TYR A 329 -9.63 20.91 19.97
N ALA A 330 -9.04 22.09 19.83
CA ALA A 330 -7.77 22.45 20.46
C ALA A 330 -7.87 22.57 21.98
N ASP A 331 -9.05 22.91 22.49
CA ASP A 331 -9.37 22.99 23.93
C ASP A 331 -9.57 21.63 24.61
N GLY A 332 -9.54 20.53 23.84
CA GLY A 332 -9.67 19.16 24.35
C GLY A 332 -11.10 18.67 24.58
N ASP A 333 -12.11 19.53 24.48
CA ASP A 333 -13.51 19.17 24.66
C ASP A 333 -14.05 18.46 23.40
N ASN A 334 -13.78 17.15 23.31
CA ASN A 334 -14.10 16.29 22.18
C ASN A 334 -15.19 15.26 22.55
N ASP A 335 -16.41 15.45 22.05
CA ASP A 335 -17.51 14.48 22.19
C ASP A 335 -17.61 13.60 20.93
N ALA A 336 -17.66 12.28 21.13
CA ALA A 336 -17.91 11.26 20.10
C ALA A 336 -19.22 11.49 19.31
N ARG A 337 -20.24 12.07 19.95
CA ARG A 337 -21.54 12.43 19.36
C ARG A 337 -21.51 13.80 18.69
N GLY A 338 -20.37 14.48 18.79
CA GLY A 338 -20.15 15.81 18.24
C GLY A 338 -19.95 15.80 16.73
N VAL A 339 -19.46 16.94 16.25
CA VAL A 339 -19.48 17.31 14.84
C VAL A 339 -18.50 16.54 13.95
N PHE A 340 -17.54 15.82 14.54
CA PHE A 340 -16.60 14.98 13.80
C PHE A 340 -17.08 13.52 13.70
N GLY A 341 -18.08 13.11 14.49
CA GLY A 341 -18.60 11.74 14.54
C GLY A 341 -17.49 10.70 14.66
N LEU A 342 -17.39 9.81 13.66
CA LEU A 342 -16.39 8.74 13.67
C LEU A 342 -14.93 9.22 13.61
N HIS A 343 -14.71 10.48 13.25
CA HIS A 343 -13.39 11.09 13.13
C HIS A 343 -12.93 11.78 14.43
N THR A 344 -13.72 11.76 15.51
CA THR A 344 -13.39 12.44 16.76
C THR A 344 -12.14 11.87 17.43
N TYR A 345 -11.24 12.76 17.86
CA TYR A 345 -10.13 12.49 18.77
C TYR A 345 -10.66 12.38 20.21
N CYS A 346 -11.04 11.17 20.64
CA CYS A 346 -11.66 10.96 21.95
C CYS A 346 -10.82 10.10 22.90
N TRP A 347 -10.29 8.97 22.42
CA TRP A 347 -9.58 7.99 23.25
C TRP A 347 -8.21 7.64 22.64
N PRO A 348 -7.24 8.56 22.68
CA PRO A 348 -5.87 8.24 22.30
C PRO A 348 -5.23 7.24 23.27
N LEU A 349 -4.18 6.56 22.82
CA LEU A 349 -3.29 5.86 23.74
C LEU A 349 -2.30 6.90 24.30
N LEU A 350 -2.43 7.17 25.60
CA LEU A 350 -1.57 8.10 26.31
C LEU A 350 -0.34 7.36 26.85
N PRO A 351 0.90 7.82 26.56
CA PRO A 351 2.11 7.13 27.01
C PRO A 351 2.22 7.06 28.54
N ASP A 352 1.80 8.12 29.23
CA ASP A 352 1.86 8.26 30.69
C ASP A 352 1.05 7.19 31.43
N SER A 353 -0.12 6.85 30.89
CA SER A 353 -1.03 5.81 31.36
C SER A 353 -0.43 4.40 31.24
N HIS A 354 0.70 4.30 30.54
CA HIS A 354 1.47 3.08 30.36
C HIS A 354 2.89 3.18 30.92
N GLY A 355 3.19 4.20 31.74
CA GLY A 355 4.51 4.41 32.34
C GLY A 355 5.60 4.72 31.30
N MET A 356 5.24 5.45 30.24
CA MET A 356 6.13 5.85 29.16
C MET A 356 5.99 7.34 28.87
N GLU A 357 6.93 7.89 28.11
CA GLU A 357 6.98 9.27 27.65
C GLU A 357 6.95 9.33 26.11
N GLY A 358 6.36 10.39 25.57
CA GLY A 358 6.28 10.63 24.12
C GLY A 358 5.00 11.35 23.70
N ASP A 359 4.75 11.37 22.40
CA ASP A 359 3.49 11.88 21.85
C ASP A 359 2.40 10.78 21.89
N PRO A 360 1.14 11.13 22.22
CA PRO A 360 0.03 10.18 22.18
C PRO A 360 -0.16 9.52 20.83
N ALA A 361 -0.60 8.27 20.85
CA ALA A 361 -0.97 7.55 19.65
C ALA A 361 -2.46 7.76 19.34
N VAL A 362 -2.75 8.16 18.12
CA VAL A 362 -4.07 8.64 17.70
C VAL A 362 -4.96 7.47 17.27
N LEU A 363 -6.15 7.38 17.87
CA LEU A 363 -7.20 6.44 17.49
C LEU A 363 -8.48 7.22 17.16
N CYS A 364 -9.22 6.73 16.16
CA CYS A 364 -10.58 7.20 15.94
C CYS A 364 -11.51 6.65 17.03
N VAL A 365 -12.69 7.24 17.15
CA VAL A 365 -13.68 6.86 18.18
C VAL A 365 -14.05 5.38 18.15
N GLU A 366 -14.18 4.76 16.96
CA GLU A 366 -14.54 3.35 16.83
C GLU A 366 -13.40 2.45 17.31
N CYS A 367 -12.18 2.72 16.85
CA CYS A 367 -11.02 1.91 17.18
C CYS A 367 -10.59 2.07 18.64
N GLY A 368 -10.71 3.27 19.20
CA GLY A 368 -10.38 3.54 20.61
C GLY A 368 -11.42 2.98 21.58
N ASN A 369 -12.65 2.71 21.13
CA ASN A 369 -13.72 2.13 21.94
C ASN A 369 -13.80 0.60 21.87
N ASP A 370 -12.89 -0.04 21.13
CA ASP A 370 -12.81 -1.49 20.99
C ASP A 370 -11.53 -1.98 21.67
N GLY A 371 -11.70 -2.67 22.81
CA GLY A 371 -10.59 -3.14 23.64
C GLY A 371 -9.64 -4.09 22.90
N ASP A 372 -10.17 -4.96 22.04
CA ASP A 372 -9.34 -5.92 21.27
C ASP A 372 -8.49 -5.20 20.23
N LEU A 373 -9.01 -4.10 19.67
CA LEU A 373 -8.27 -3.23 18.76
C LEU A 373 -7.19 -2.44 19.49
N VAL A 374 -7.52 -1.87 20.65
CA VAL A 374 -6.57 -1.16 21.52
C VAL A 374 -5.40 -2.06 21.92
N ASP A 375 -5.67 -3.29 22.35
CA ASP A 375 -4.65 -4.27 22.75
C ASP A 375 -3.71 -4.62 21.59
N LYS A 376 -4.22 -4.63 20.34
CA LYS A 376 -3.39 -4.84 19.14
C LYS A 376 -2.55 -3.62 18.79
N ALA A 377 -3.04 -2.40 19.05
CA ALA A 377 -2.32 -1.16 18.77
C ALA A 377 -1.17 -0.90 19.76
N LEU A 378 -1.36 -1.24 21.03
CA LEU A 378 -0.45 -0.86 22.11
C LEU A 378 1.02 -1.32 21.89
N PRO A 379 1.31 -2.56 21.45
CA PRO A 379 2.69 -2.98 21.19
C PRO A 379 3.37 -2.22 20.05
N VAL A 380 2.61 -1.62 19.13
CA VAL A 380 3.13 -0.76 18.06
C VAL A 380 3.39 0.63 18.62
N ALA A 381 2.44 1.20 19.37
CA ALA A 381 2.58 2.51 20.00
C ALA A 381 3.82 2.60 20.90
N ARG A 382 4.05 1.57 21.73
CA ARG A 382 5.20 1.47 22.64
C ARG A 382 6.57 1.53 21.95
N ARG A 383 6.65 1.23 20.64
CA ARG A 383 7.91 1.34 19.88
C ARG A 383 8.31 2.78 19.62
N ALA A 384 7.35 3.70 19.66
CA ALA A 384 7.56 5.13 19.44
C ALA A 384 7.72 5.92 20.75
N TRP A 385 7.58 5.26 21.90
CA TRP A 385 7.68 5.89 23.23
C TRP A 385 8.94 5.46 23.95
N THR A 386 9.36 6.26 24.92
CA THR A 386 10.53 6.00 25.75
C THR A 386 10.09 5.69 27.18
N PRO A 387 10.80 4.81 27.92
CA PRO A 387 10.62 4.76 29.37
C PRO A 387 11.02 6.12 29.97
N PRO A 388 10.39 6.54 31.09
CA PRO A 388 10.82 7.73 31.81
C PRO A 388 12.28 7.57 32.23
N ALA A 389 13.01 8.68 32.29
CA ALA A 389 14.36 8.67 32.85
C ALA A 389 14.29 8.08 34.27
N ALA A 390 15.20 7.17 34.60
CA ALA A 390 15.33 6.72 35.98
C ALA A 390 15.60 7.97 36.83
N GLU A 391 14.72 8.27 37.78
CA GLU A 391 14.99 9.29 38.78
C GLU A 391 16.33 8.91 39.41
N ALA A 392 17.33 9.78 39.25
CA ALA A 392 18.55 9.63 40.02
C ALA A 392 18.12 9.66 41.48
N ASP A 393 18.39 8.57 42.18
CA ASP A 393 18.15 8.42 43.61
C ASP A 393 18.97 9.51 44.32
N THR A 394 18.40 10.72 44.43
CA THR A 394 18.96 11.76 45.28
C THR A 394 18.59 11.37 46.70
N ASP A 395 19.44 10.54 47.28
CA ASP A 395 19.53 10.38 48.73
C ASP A 395 19.69 11.79 49.32
N ASP A 396 18.60 12.33 49.88
CA ASP A 396 18.52 13.63 50.55
C ASP A 396 19.29 13.65 51.89
N SER A 397 20.22 12.72 52.11
CA SER A 397 21.16 12.73 53.21
C SER A 397 22.61 12.84 52.70
N VAL A 398 23.14 14.07 52.64
CA VAL A 398 24.48 14.46 53.14
C VAL A 398 24.77 15.94 52.84
N VAL A 399 25.25 16.59 53.90
CA VAL A 399 25.74 17.96 54.13
C VAL A 399 26.65 18.60 53.07
N ASP A 400 26.57 19.94 53.03
CA ASP A 400 27.34 20.92 52.24
C ASP A 400 28.81 20.56 51.95
N ALA A 401 29.18 20.57 50.66
CA ALA A 401 30.53 20.85 50.19
C ALA A 401 30.52 21.64 48.86
N LEU A 402 31.28 22.75 48.85
CA LEU A 402 31.46 23.72 47.76
C LEU A 402 32.15 23.13 46.49
N PRO A 403 32.06 23.82 45.33
CA PRO A 403 32.06 23.17 44.01
C PRO A 403 33.46 22.97 43.43
N ALA A 404 33.62 21.94 42.59
CA ALA A 404 34.76 21.79 41.70
C ALA A 404 34.36 21.35 40.28
N ALA A 405 34.80 22.18 39.34
CA ALA A 405 35.19 21.94 37.95
C ALA A 405 34.34 21.08 37.00
N THR A 406 33.90 21.76 35.94
CA THR A 406 33.34 21.29 34.67
C THR A 406 34.13 20.16 34.00
N THR A 407 33.40 19.13 33.53
CA THR A 407 33.76 18.34 32.36
C THR A 407 32.54 18.13 31.47
N HIS A 408 32.67 18.51 30.20
CA HIS A 408 31.69 18.24 29.15
C HIS A 408 31.62 16.74 28.87
N GLU A 409 30.41 16.16 28.89
CA GLU A 409 30.16 14.84 28.31
C GLU A 409 28.79 14.78 27.63
N ALA A 410 28.71 13.88 26.65
CA ALA A 410 27.94 14.01 25.43
C ALA A 410 26.44 13.73 25.58
N VAL A 411 25.66 14.48 24.79
CA VAL A 411 24.24 14.26 24.56
C VAL A 411 24.03 12.91 23.84
N PRO A 412 23.25 11.95 24.38
CA PRO A 412 22.89 10.76 23.64
C PRO A 412 21.90 11.12 22.52
N ALA A 413 22.24 10.67 21.31
CA ALA A 413 21.47 10.91 20.09
C ALA A 413 20.08 10.28 20.14
N ALA A 414 19.09 11.02 19.62
CA ALA A 414 17.72 10.57 19.44
C ALA A 414 17.63 9.29 18.58
N PRO A 415 16.63 8.41 18.81
CA PRO A 415 16.44 7.22 18.00
C PRO A 415 16.06 7.59 16.55
N ARG A 416 16.90 7.18 15.60
CA ARG A 416 16.66 7.29 14.16
C ARG A 416 15.41 6.47 13.77
N ALA A 417 14.39 7.15 13.26
CA ALA A 417 13.24 6.52 12.61
C ALA A 417 13.68 5.70 11.39
N VAL A 418 13.03 4.55 11.21
CA VAL A 418 13.31 3.48 10.22
C VAL A 418 12.90 3.93 8.81
N GLN A 419 13.52 4.98 8.28
CA GLN A 419 13.25 5.45 6.92
C GLN A 419 14.38 5.12 5.93
N LEU A 420 15.52 4.63 6.41
CA LEU A 420 16.75 4.50 5.62
C LEU A 420 17.00 3.14 4.97
N ASP A 421 16.12 2.15 5.09
CA ASP A 421 16.43 0.82 4.54
C ASP A 421 15.62 0.41 3.30
N LEU A 422 14.45 0.99 2.99
CA LEU A 422 13.62 0.42 1.91
C LEU A 422 14.13 0.75 0.49
N LEU A 423 14.62 1.97 0.29
CA LEU A 423 15.22 2.39 -0.99
C LEU A 423 16.67 1.88 -1.12
N ASP A 424 17.44 1.89 -0.03
CA ASP A 424 18.84 1.45 -0.03
C ASP A 424 18.97 -0.09 -0.15
N LEU A 425 18.02 -0.88 0.38
CA LEU A 425 17.95 -2.34 0.16
C LEU A 425 17.70 -2.76 -1.30
N ILE A 426 17.22 -1.84 -2.14
CA ILE A 426 16.92 -2.10 -3.57
C ILE A 426 18.06 -1.58 -4.46
N VAL A 427 18.68 -0.45 -4.12
CA VAL A 427 19.79 0.12 -4.89
C VAL A 427 21.03 -0.79 -4.88
N ASP A 428 21.28 -1.53 -3.80
CA ASP A 428 22.48 -2.39 -3.63
C ASP A 428 22.50 -3.65 -4.54
N GLN A 429 21.45 -3.89 -5.32
CA GLN A 429 21.36 -5.03 -6.26
C GLN A 429 21.49 -4.61 -7.74
N LEU A 430 21.60 -3.31 -8.04
CA LEU A 430 21.98 -2.80 -9.35
C LEU A 430 23.52 -2.67 -9.38
N GLY A 431 24.22 -3.80 -9.45
CA GLY A 431 25.68 -3.83 -9.44
C GLY A 431 26.31 -2.95 -10.54
N PRO A 432 27.44 -2.28 -10.28
CA PRO A 432 28.20 -1.60 -11.32
C PRO A 432 28.93 -2.65 -12.17
N GLY A 433 28.29 -3.08 -13.25
CA GLY A 433 28.97 -3.74 -14.34
C GLY A 433 29.81 -2.74 -15.13
N SER A 434 31.10 -3.07 -15.30
CA SER A 434 32.06 -2.48 -16.25
C SER A 434 33.06 -1.44 -15.71
N THR A 435 34.12 -2.01 -15.11
CA THR A 435 35.55 -1.74 -15.37
C THR A 435 36.04 -0.30 -15.55
N ASN A 436 36.76 0.14 -14.51
CA ASN A 436 37.75 1.21 -14.49
C ASN A 436 38.90 0.96 -15.50
N PRO A 437 39.12 1.81 -16.52
CA PRO A 437 40.39 1.84 -17.24
C PRO A 437 41.33 2.83 -16.56
N ARG A 438 42.43 2.26 -16.10
CA ARG A 438 43.64 2.87 -15.54
C ARG A 438 43.98 4.24 -16.15
N ARG A 439 44.37 5.15 -15.26
CA ARG A 439 45.25 6.30 -15.50
C ARG A 439 46.26 6.00 -16.61
N ARG A 440 46.28 6.83 -17.64
CA ARG A 440 47.45 7.05 -18.49
C ARG A 440 47.76 8.54 -18.45
N GLU A 441 48.97 8.83 -18.01
CA GLU A 441 49.59 10.13 -17.94
C GLU A 441 49.59 10.80 -19.32
N LEU A 442 49.28 12.10 -19.36
CA LEU A 442 49.62 12.99 -20.47
C LEU A 442 50.93 13.71 -20.10
N PRO A 443 51.94 13.74 -20.99
CA PRO A 443 53.05 14.66 -20.85
C PRO A 443 52.61 16.06 -21.30
N SER A 444 53.12 17.04 -20.56
CA SER A 444 53.10 18.46 -20.85
C SER A 444 53.98 18.82 -22.05
N ASP A 445 53.59 19.85 -22.80
CA ASP A 445 54.38 21.06 -23.12
C ASP A 445 53.89 21.75 -24.41
N PRO A 446 54.22 23.03 -24.66
CA PRO A 446 54.85 24.03 -23.76
C PRO A 446 53.94 25.21 -23.39
#